data_AF-A0A6A4XCX7-F1
#
_entry.id   AF-A0A6A4XCX7-F1
#
_cell.length_a   1.000
_cell.length_b   1.000
_cell.length_c   1.000
_cell.angle_alpha   90.00
_cell.angle_beta   90.00
_cell.angle_gamma   90.00
#
_symmetry.space_group_name_H-M   'P 1'
#
loop_
_entity.id
_entity.type
_entity.pdbx_description
1 polymer ?
#
loop_
_entity_poly.entity_id
_entity_poly.type
_entity_poly.pdbx_seq_one_letter_code
_entity_poly.pdbx_strand_id
1 'polypeptide(L)'
;MQDELERAQFEEVYVWVDDIPLSRPRRNIHRDFSDGCMFAEVVQYFVPRLIELHNYIPANSVKQKRQNWDLLWRKLVIEQTEQIAVLKARCCKLEQLLQLRDDQLRQLGGGEPE
;
A
#
# COMPACT_ATOMS: atom_id res chain seq x y z
N MET A 1 23.63 9.35 17.45
CA MET A 1 22.20 9.77 17.41
C MET A 1 21.53 9.47 16.08
N GLN A 2 21.95 10.04 14.92
CA GLN A 2 21.37 9.65 13.61
C GLN A 2 21.60 8.16 13.29
N ASP A 3 22.82 7.67 13.42
CA ASP A 3 23.14 6.24 13.23
C ASP A 3 22.41 5.29 14.18
N GLU A 4 22.07 5.73 15.40
CA GLU A 4 21.34 4.91 16.37
C GLU A 4 19.85 4.83 16.02
N LEU A 5 19.28 5.93 15.53
CA LEU A 5 17.91 5.99 15.05
C LEU A 5 17.73 5.12 13.81
N GLU A 6 18.65 5.20 12.85
CA GLU A 6 18.63 4.36 11.66
C GLU A 6 18.70 2.87 12.01
N ARG A 7 19.59 2.48 12.94
CA ARG A 7 19.67 1.10 13.43
C ARG A 7 18.37 0.61 14.06
N ALA A 8 17.73 1.44 14.89
CA ALA A 8 16.46 1.08 15.51
C ALA A 8 15.34 0.89 14.47
N GLN A 9 15.28 1.76 13.45
CA GLN A 9 14.34 1.62 12.35
C GLN A 9 14.58 0.35 11.53
N PHE A 10 15.84 0.01 11.25
CA PHE A 10 16.15 -1.25 10.58
C PHE A 10 15.69 -2.43 11.40
N GLU A 11 15.98 -2.46 12.71
CA GLU A 11 15.58 -3.55 13.61
C GLU A 11 14.06 -3.78 13.62
N GLU A 12 13.27 -2.69 13.66
CA GLU A 12 11.80 -2.77 13.58
C GLU A 12 11.34 -3.43 12.27
N VAL A 13 11.97 -3.07 11.15
CA VAL A 13 11.70 -3.70 9.84
C VAL A 13 12.08 -5.18 9.88
N TYR A 14 13.21 -5.55 10.50
CA TYR A 14 13.57 -6.96 10.65
C TYR A 14 12.49 -7.71 11.42
N VAL A 15 12.11 -7.27 12.62
CA VAL A 15 11.11 -7.96 13.44
C VAL A 15 9.79 -8.10 12.69
N TRP A 16 9.31 -7.04 12.05
CA TRP A 16 8.05 -7.09 11.30
C TRP A 16 8.08 -8.12 10.14
N VAL A 17 9.20 -8.24 9.42
CA VAL A 17 9.31 -9.24 8.35
C VAL A 17 9.37 -10.67 8.91
N ASP A 18 9.77 -10.90 10.17
CA ASP A 18 9.77 -12.24 10.78
C ASP A 18 8.37 -12.80 11.00
N ASP A 19 7.39 -11.92 11.19
CA ASP A 19 5.99 -12.32 11.37
C ASP A 19 5.31 -12.74 10.06
N ILE A 20 5.98 -12.56 8.92
CA ILE A 20 5.44 -12.88 7.60
C ILE A 20 5.90 -14.29 7.20
N PRO A 21 4.97 -15.21 6.82
CA PRO A 21 5.30 -16.57 6.42
C PRO A 21 5.89 -16.61 5.00
N LEU A 22 7.14 -16.17 4.87
CA LEU A 22 7.88 -16.18 3.60
C LEU A 22 8.33 -17.59 3.23
N SER A 23 8.52 -17.83 1.93
CA SER A 23 8.93 -19.13 1.37
C SER A 23 10.28 -19.64 1.86
N ARG A 24 11.14 -18.75 2.36
CA ARG A 24 12.46 -19.08 2.91
C ARG A 24 12.86 -18.15 4.05
N PRO A 25 13.62 -18.63 5.05
CA PRO A 25 14.14 -17.80 6.12
C PRO A 25 15.13 -16.77 5.55
N ARG A 26 14.94 -15.50 5.88
CA ARG A 26 15.83 -14.41 5.47
C ARG A 26 17.10 -14.42 6.32
N ARG A 27 18.24 -14.14 5.68
CA ARG A 27 19.57 -14.07 6.32
C ARG A 27 20.22 -12.69 6.17
N ASN A 28 19.98 -12.02 5.04
CA ASN A 28 20.51 -10.68 4.77
C ASN A 28 19.49 -9.93 3.91
N ILE A 29 18.75 -8.98 4.50
CA ILE A 29 17.67 -8.25 3.80
C ILE A 29 18.17 -7.60 2.50
N HIS A 30 19.32 -6.93 2.52
CA HIS A 30 19.84 -6.27 1.32
C HIS A 30 20.03 -7.23 0.16
N ARG A 31 20.51 -8.45 0.43
CA ARG A 31 20.70 -9.47 -0.60
C ARG A 31 19.38 -10.15 -0.97
N ASP A 32 18.62 -10.57 0.03
CA ASP A 32 17.45 -11.44 -0.14
C ASP A 32 16.26 -10.70 -0.77
N PHE A 33 16.18 -9.37 -0.59
CA PHE A 33 15.22 -8.50 -1.25
C PHE A 33 15.74 -7.88 -2.56
N SER A 34 17.02 -8.03 -2.90
CA SER A 34 17.63 -7.29 -4.02
C SER A 34 16.98 -7.54 -5.38
N ASP A 35 16.42 -8.73 -5.61
CA ASP A 35 15.81 -9.13 -6.87
C ASP A 35 14.29 -8.93 -6.92
N GLY A 36 13.69 -8.39 -5.84
CA GLY A 36 12.27 -8.09 -5.75
C GLY A 36 11.37 -9.32 -5.51
N CYS A 37 11.86 -10.55 -5.58
CA CYS A 37 11.02 -11.74 -5.38
C CYS A 37 10.49 -11.84 -3.94
N MET A 38 11.37 -11.66 -2.95
CA MET A 38 10.97 -11.68 -1.54
C MET A 38 10.07 -10.48 -1.19
N PHE A 39 10.27 -9.34 -1.84
CA PHE A 39 9.36 -8.20 -1.69
C PHE A 39 7.97 -8.51 -2.27
N ALA A 40 7.91 -9.22 -3.39
CA ALA A 40 6.63 -9.67 -3.97
C ALA A 40 5.88 -10.63 -3.05
N GLU A 41 6.57 -11.52 -2.33
CA GLU A 41 5.94 -12.37 -1.31
C GLU A 41 5.35 -11.55 -0.16
N VAL A 42 6.09 -10.55 0.35
CA VAL A 42 5.58 -9.62 1.37
C VAL A 42 4.33 -8.90 0.88
N VAL A 43 4.34 -8.35 -0.34
CA VAL A 43 3.17 -7.67 -0.90
C VAL A 43 2.01 -8.64 -1.11
N GLN A 44 2.27 -9.87 -1.58
CA GLN A 44 1.23 -10.87 -1.77
C GLN A 44 0.58 -11.27 -0.44
N TYR A 45 1.33 -11.34 0.64
CA TYR A 45 0.77 -11.65 1.96
C TYR A 45 -0.31 -10.63 2.38
N PHE A 46 -0.06 -9.33 2.17
CA PHE A 46 -1.01 -8.27 2.53
C PHE A 46 -2.09 -8.03 1.46
N VAL A 47 -1.75 -8.22 0.19
CA VAL A 47 -2.66 -7.98 -0.95
C VAL A 47 -2.57 -9.15 -1.96
N PRO A 48 -3.13 -10.33 -1.64
CA PRO A 48 -2.93 -11.55 -2.42
C PRO A 48 -3.35 -11.46 -3.89
N ARG A 49 -4.32 -10.59 -4.19
CA ARG A 49 -4.86 -10.41 -5.55
C ARG A 49 -3.98 -9.55 -6.45
N LEU A 50 -3.07 -8.76 -5.87
CA LEU A 50 -2.24 -7.82 -6.61
C LEU A 50 -1.05 -8.50 -7.29
N ILE A 51 -0.53 -9.55 -6.64
CA ILE A 51 0.73 -10.20 -6.97
C ILE A 51 0.52 -11.66 -7.34
N GLU A 52 0.96 -12.00 -8.54
CA GLU A 52 1.08 -13.37 -9.00
C GLU A 52 2.57 -13.76 -8.97
N LEU A 53 2.98 -14.55 -7.97
CA LEU A 53 4.40 -14.84 -7.72
C LEU A 53 5.13 -15.48 -8.90
N HIS A 54 4.43 -16.21 -9.78
CA HIS A 54 5.04 -16.85 -10.95
C HIS A 54 5.60 -15.83 -11.97
N ASN A 55 5.21 -14.56 -11.89
CA ASN A 55 5.74 -13.48 -12.72
C ASN A 55 7.07 -12.92 -12.22
N TYR A 56 7.53 -13.33 -11.03
CA TYR A 56 8.75 -12.82 -10.39
C TYR A 56 9.82 -13.92 -10.37
N ILE A 57 10.78 -13.80 -11.27
CA ILE A 57 11.82 -14.82 -11.46
C ILE A 57 13.05 -14.45 -10.62
N PRO A 58 13.51 -15.33 -9.71
CA PRO A 58 14.73 -15.10 -8.93
C PRO A 58 15.92 -14.83 -9.84
N ALA A 59 16.71 -13.80 -9.53
CA ALA A 59 17.71 -13.34 -10.48
C ALA A 59 18.96 -12.71 -9.87
N ASN A 60 20.10 -13.01 -10.47
CA ASN A 60 21.37 -12.35 -10.19
C ASN A 60 21.69 -11.24 -11.19
N SER A 61 21.06 -11.23 -12.36
CA SER A 61 21.30 -10.22 -13.40
C SER A 61 20.58 -8.91 -13.10
N VAL A 62 21.29 -7.79 -13.22
CA VAL A 62 20.72 -6.45 -12.96
C VAL A 62 19.49 -6.18 -13.84
N LYS A 63 19.51 -6.65 -15.09
CA LYS A 63 18.38 -6.51 -16.02
C LYS A 63 17.11 -7.17 -15.48
N GLN A 64 17.20 -8.42 -15.03
CA GLN A 64 16.02 -9.15 -14.53
C GLN A 64 15.57 -8.60 -13.17
N LYS A 65 16.50 -8.22 -12.28
CA LYS A 65 16.15 -7.53 -11.03
C LYS A 65 15.32 -6.28 -11.31
N ARG A 66 15.75 -5.45 -12.26
CA ARG A 66 15.00 -4.26 -12.68
C ARG A 66 13.61 -4.61 -13.21
N GLN A 67 13.49 -5.64 -14.04
CA GLN A 67 12.19 -6.08 -14.56
C GLN A 67 11.23 -6.51 -13.43
N ASN A 68 11.72 -7.26 -12.44
CA ASN A 68 10.93 -7.64 -11.27
C ASN A 68 10.47 -6.40 -10.49
N TRP A 69 11.37 -5.45 -10.24
CA TRP A 69 11.04 -4.19 -9.56
C TRP A 69 10.06 -3.31 -10.33
N ASP A 70 10.23 -3.18 -11.65
CA ASP A 70 9.34 -2.41 -12.51
C ASP A 70 7.92 -3.01 -12.52
N LEU A 71 7.82 -4.34 -12.51
CA LEU A 71 6.53 -5.03 -12.43
C LEU A 71 5.84 -4.79 -11.10
N LEU A 72 6.57 -4.95 -9.98
CA LEU A 72 6.09 -4.66 -8.62
C LEU A 72 5.54 -3.23 -8.53
N TRP A 73 6.34 -2.25 -8.95
CA TRP A 73 5.99 -0.84 -8.89
C TRP A 73 4.73 -0.54 -9.69
N ARG A 74 4.63 -1.04 -10.93
CA ARG A 74 3.44 -0.84 -11.77
C ARG A 74 2.18 -1.38 -11.11
N LYS A 75 2.24 -2.59 -10.55
CA LYS A 75 1.11 -3.20 -9.85
C LYS A 75 0.68 -2.35 -8.64
N LEU A 76 1.63 -1.99 -7.77
CA LEU A 76 1.38 -1.18 -6.59
C LEU A 76 0.79 0.20 -6.92
N VAL A 77 1.31 0.88 -7.94
CA VAL A 77 0.80 2.19 -8.36
C VAL A 77 -0.65 2.10 -8.85
N ILE A 78 -0.99 1.07 -9.64
CA ILE A 78 -2.36 0.86 -10.11
C ILE A 78 -3.30 0.65 -8.92
N GLU A 79 -2.97 -0.26 -8.01
CA GLU A 79 -3.77 -0.55 -6.81
C GLU A 79 -3.99 0.72 -5.96
N GLN A 80 -2.93 1.47 -5.67
CA GLN A 80 -3.04 2.72 -4.89
C GLN A 80 -3.89 3.77 -5.61
N THR A 81 -3.75 3.87 -6.94
CA THR A 81 -4.51 4.83 -7.75
C THR A 81 -6.00 4.51 -7.73
N GLU A 82 -6.36 3.23 -7.86
CA GLU A 82 -7.74 2.76 -7.77
C GLU A 82 -8.35 3.03 -6.38
N GLN A 83 -7.64 2.71 -5.31
CA GLN A 83 -8.10 2.96 -3.94
C GLN A 83 -8.32 4.46 -3.68
N ILE A 84 -7.38 5.32 -4.11
CA ILE A 84 -7.50 6.77 -3.99
C ILE A 84 -8.72 7.27 -4.79
N ALA A 85 -8.95 6.76 -6.00
CA ALA A 85 -10.10 7.15 -6.81
C ALA A 85 -11.43 6.78 -6.14
N VAL A 86 -11.54 5.57 -5.59
CA VAL A 86 -12.73 5.11 -4.86
C VAL A 86 -12.97 5.96 -3.61
N LEU A 87 -11.93 6.24 -2.82
CA LEU A 87 -12.05 7.09 -1.63
C LEU A 87 -12.50 8.51 -2.00
N LYS A 88 -11.91 9.12 -3.04
CA LYS A 88 -12.34 10.43 -3.55
C LYS A 88 -13.81 10.44 -3.96
N ALA A 89 -14.27 9.41 -4.70
CA ALA A 89 -15.66 9.30 -5.11
C ALA A 89 -16.61 9.16 -3.90
N ARG A 90 -16.23 8.40 -2.88
CA ARG A 90 -16.99 8.26 -1.63
C ARG A 90 -17.08 9.59 -0.88
N CYS A 91 -15.97 10.32 -0.74
CA CYS A 91 -15.97 11.64 -0.12
C CYS A 91 -16.93 12.61 -0.83
N CYS A 92 -16.91 12.64 -2.16
CA CYS A 92 -17.82 13.48 -2.95
C CYS A 92 -19.31 13.14 -2.68
N LYS A 93 -19.64 11.85 -2.50
CA LYS A 93 -21.01 11.47 -2.12
C LYS A 93 -21.38 11.87 -0.70
N LEU A 94 -20.44 11.82 0.24
CA LEU A 94 -20.68 12.33 1.60
C LEU A 94 -20.91 13.85 1.59
N GLU A 95 -20.15 14.61 0.80
CA GLU A 95 -20.36 16.05 0.63
C GLU A 95 -21.76 16.36 0.09
N GLN A 96 -22.23 15.63 -0.92
CA GLN A 96 -23.58 15.78 -1.48
C GLN A 96 -24.66 15.48 -0.42
N LEU A 97 -24.47 14.45 0.40
CA LEU A 97 -25.40 14.14 1.49
C LEU A 97 -25.44 15.24 2.56
N LEU A 98 -24.28 15.82 2.90
CA LEU A 98 -24.20 16.95 3.82
C LEU A 98 -24.92 18.18 3.27
N GLN A 99 -24.75 18.49 1.99
CA GLN A 99 -25.47 19.58 1.32
C GLN A 99 -27.00 19.39 1.38
N LEU A 100 -27.47 18.18 1.07
CA LEU A 100 -28.91 17.86 1.13
C LEU A 100 -29.49 18.05 2.54
N ARG A 101 -28.76 17.63 3.58
CA ARG A 101 -29.15 17.87 4.98
C ARG A 101 -29.22 19.37 5.28
N ASP A 102 -28.22 20.14 4.88
CA ASP A 102 -28.17 21.57 5.18
C ASP A 102 -29.32 22.33 4.49
N ASP A 103 -29.68 21.94 3.27
CA ASP A 103 -30.82 22.50 2.56
C ASP A 103 -32.15 22.15 3.23
N GLN A 104 -32.30 20.94 3.77
CA GLN A 104 -33.48 20.57 4.56
C GLN A 104 -33.60 21.39 5.85
N LEU A 105 -32.49 21.62 6.56
CA LEU A 105 -32.49 22.43 7.77
C LEU A 105 -32.89 23.88 7.47
N ARG A 106 -32.42 24.46 6.35
CA ARG A 106 -32.83 25.79 5.91
C ARG A 106 -34.32 25.89 5.63
N GLN A 107 -34.91 24.86 5.01
CA GLN A 107 -36.35 24.82 4.72
C GLN A 107 -37.20 24.73 5.99
N LEU A 108 -36.70 24.06 7.03
CA LEU A 108 -37.39 23.91 8.32
C LEU A 108 -37.20 25.12 9.26
N GLY A 109 -36.10 25.86 9.14
CA GLY A 109 -35.79 27.04 9.96
C GLY A 109 -36.48 28.34 9.51
N GLY A 110 -37.24 28.35 8.41
CA GLY A 110 -37.93 29.53 7.87
C GLY A 110 -39.29 29.85 8.50
N GLY A 111 -39.59 29.33 9.70
CA GLY A 111 -40.88 29.48 10.37
C GLY A 111 -40.77 30.07 11.78
N GLU A 112 -40.17 31.25 11.93
CA GLU A 112 -40.45 32.10 13.09
C GLU A 112 -41.59 33.07 12.71
N PRO A 113 -42.79 32.96 13.32
CA PRO A 113 -43.84 33.94 13.14
C PRO A 113 -43.56 35.19 13.99
N GLU A 114 -43.43 36.35 13.34
CA GLU A 114 -43.62 37.68 13.97
C GLU A 114 -45.10 37.91 14.33
#